data_AF-A0A9E3AC87-F1
#
_entry.id   AF-A0A9E3AC87-F1
#
_cell.length_a   1.000
_cell.length_b   1.000
_cell.length_c   1.000
_cell.angle_alpha   90.00
_cell.angle_beta   90.00
_cell.angle_gamma   90.00
#
_symmetry.space_group_name_H-M   'P 1'
#
loop_
_entity.id
_entity.type
_entity.pdbx_description
1 polymer ?
#
loop_
_entity_poly.entity_id
_entity_poly.type
_entity_poly.pdbx_seq_one_letter_code
_entity_poly.pdbx_strand_id
1 'polypeptide(L)'
;MRVLLRRRITQPTGSIRFALWARFEVSAEELALIDRYHTRSSYITIEASRRDFYRAGAIGFVIALVITGLMVAMFANAQRMNINGLNSQPADIPVWVALLLFFSLFLIVTWAIYEQLRLAIRISDMLDGREFKHKSLVLMARRERQVIGYGVAFLHFLEKLQDWEGTEVITLGEEHEPALRLVTDTYAPA
;
A
#
# COMPACT_ATOMS: atom_id res chain seq x y z
N MET A 1 -21.96 8.71 -10.39
CA MET A 1 -21.14 7.51 -10.68
C MET A 1 -21.95 6.19 -10.70
N ARG A 2 -21.62 5.25 -11.60
CA ARG A 2 -22.10 3.84 -11.62
C ARG A 2 -20.92 2.86 -11.77
N VAL A 3 -21.07 1.61 -11.32
CA VAL A 3 -20.05 0.55 -11.51
C VAL A 3 -20.57 -0.48 -12.49
N LEU A 4 -19.88 -0.65 -13.62
CA LEU A 4 -20.18 -1.66 -14.62
C LEU A 4 -19.38 -2.92 -14.31
N LEU A 5 -20.08 -4.05 -14.19
CA LEU A 5 -19.49 -5.36 -13.94
C LEU A 5 -19.92 -6.33 -15.04
N ARG A 6 -18.96 -6.99 -15.68
CA ARG A 6 -19.21 -8.03 -16.67
C ARG A 6 -18.49 -9.31 -16.27
N ARG A 7 -19.25 -10.38 -16.04
CA ARG A 7 -18.74 -11.70 -15.69
C ARG A 7 -18.52 -12.52 -16.97
N ARG A 8 -17.36 -13.15 -17.11
CA ARG A 8 -17.05 -14.07 -18.22
C ARG A 8 -16.41 -15.33 -17.67
N ILE A 9 -16.84 -16.49 -18.17
CA ILE A 9 -16.19 -17.77 -17.90
C ILE A 9 -15.33 -18.10 -19.12
N THR A 10 -14.04 -18.35 -18.90
CA THR A 10 -13.11 -18.77 -19.95
C THR A 10 -12.61 -20.16 -19.62
N GLN A 11 -12.69 -21.10 -20.56
CA GLN A 11 -12.13 -22.44 -20.44
C GLN A 11 -10.98 -22.62 -21.43
N PRO A 12 -9.78 -22.07 -21.16
CA PRO A 12 -8.61 -22.46 -21.92
C PRO A 12 -8.17 -23.84 -21.40
N THR A 13 -8.45 -24.89 -22.18
CA THR A 13 -7.91 -26.26 -22.07
C THR A 13 -7.48 -26.67 -20.66
N GLY A 14 -8.42 -27.22 -19.88
CA GLY A 14 -8.15 -27.98 -18.66
C GLY A 14 -8.43 -27.28 -17.32
N SER A 15 -8.66 -25.96 -17.30
CA SER A 15 -9.08 -25.27 -16.07
C SER A 15 -10.11 -24.18 -16.32
N ILE A 16 -11.19 -24.17 -15.52
CA ILE A 16 -12.19 -23.11 -15.54
C ILE A 16 -11.55 -21.85 -14.94
N ARG A 17 -11.53 -20.76 -15.71
CA ARG A 17 -11.12 -19.44 -15.23
C ARG A 17 -12.31 -18.50 -15.25
N PHE A 18 -12.54 -17.84 -14.12
CA PHE A 18 -13.53 -16.79 -13.96
C PHE A 18 -12.86 -15.45 -14.21
N ALA A 19 -13.41 -14.67 -15.12
CA ALA A 19 -12.99 -13.31 -15.39
C ALA A 19 -14.11 -12.33 -14.99
N LEU A 20 -13.73 -11.26 -14.30
CA LEU A 20 -14.59 -10.12 -13.96
C LEU A 20 -13.99 -8.88 -14.61
N TRP A 21 -14.67 -8.32 -15.59
CA TRP A 21 -14.36 -6.98 -16.07
C TRP A 21 -15.14 -5.97 -15.23
N ALA A 22 -14.43 -4.98 -14.70
CA ALA A 22 -15.02 -3.90 -13.92
C ALA A 22 -14.58 -2.55 -14.47
N ARG A 23 -15.53 -1.62 -14.59
CA ARG A 23 -15.29 -0.24 -15.01
C ARG A 23 -16.15 0.74 -14.22
N PHE A 24 -15.59 1.86 -13.84
CA PHE A 24 -16.33 2.97 -13.24
C PHE A 24 -16.87 3.88 -14.34
N GLU A 25 -18.19 4.04 -14.38
CA GLU A 25 -18.86 5.00 -15.22
C GLU A 25 -19.05 6.30 -14.43
N VAL A 26 -18.42 7.34 -14.94
CA VAL A 26 -18.22 8.63 -14.29
C VAL A 26 -18.87 9.69 -15.18
N SER A 27 -19.57 10.66 -14.59
CA SER A 27 -20.21 11.73 -15.37
C SER A 27 -19.16 12.66 -16.01
N ALA A 28 -19.56 13.47 -16.99
CA ALA A 28 -18.63 14.43 -17.61
C ALA A 28 -18.08 15.45 -16.61
N GLU A 29 -18.88 15.86 -15.62
CA GLU A 29 -18.49 16.75 -14.53
C GLU A 29 -17.48 16.09 -13.57
N GLU A 30 -17.77 14.87 -13.14
CA GLU A 30 -16.87 14.07 -12.29
C GLU A 30 -15.53 13.79 -13.03
N LEU A 31 -15.57 13.59 -14.36
CA LEU A 31 -14.36 13.39 -15.18
C LEU A 31 -13.51 14.66 -15.23
N ALA A 32 -14.14 15.84 -15.33
CA ALA A 32 -13.44 17.12 -15.31
C ALA A 32 -12.76 17.39 -13.96
N LEU A 33 -13.40 17.01 -12.85
CA LEU A 33 -12.80 17.06 -11.50
C LEU A 33 -11.57 16.14 -11.40
N ILE A 34 -11.68 14.90 -11.88
CA ILE A 34 -10.55 13.94 -11.87
C ILE A 34 -9.36 14.47 -12.68
N ASP A 35 -9.62 15.11 -13.82
CA ASP A 35 -8.57 15.64 -14.68
C ASP A 35 -7.92 16.89 -14.08
N ARG A 36 -8.73 17.80 -13.52
CA ARG A 36 -8.29 19.02 -12.82
C ARG A 36 -7.35 18.70 -11.65
N TYR A 37 -7.66 17.68 -10.86
CA TYR A 37 -6.86 17.28 -9.69
C TYR A 37 -5.81 16.21 -9.99
N HIS A 38 -5.59 15.86 -11.27
CA HIS A 38 -4.65 14.81 -11.71
C HIS A 38 -4.83 13.46 -10.99
N THR A 39 -6.04 13.15 -10.55
CA THR A 39 -6.30 12.02 -9.66
C THR A 39 -6.27 10.66 -10.36
N ARG A 40 -6.15 10.64 -11.70
CA ARG A 40 -6.03 9.40 -12.51
C ARG A 40 -4.85 8.52 -12.08
N SER A 41 -3.77 9.11 -11.60
CA SER A 41 -2.55 8.39 -11.17
C SER A 41 -2.61 7.91 -9.73
N SER A 42 -3.63 8.30 -8.97
CA SER A 42 -3.76 7.91 -7.57
C SER A 42 -4.21 6.44 -7.42
N TYR A 43 -3.91 5.88 -6.26
CA TYR A 43 -4.24 4.51 -5.90
C TYR A 43 -5.33 4.52 -4.82
N ILE A 44 -6.44 3.82 -5.08
CA ILE A 44 -7.44 3.59 -4.04
C ILE A 44 -7.03 2.35 -3.26
N THR A 45 -6.82 2.52 -1.97
CA THR A 45 -6.61 1.43 -1.02
C THR A 45 -7.71 1.51 0.03
N ILE A 46 -8.57 0.49 0.11
CA ILE A 46 -9.71 0.47 1.06
C ILE A 46 -9.24 0.50 2.51
N GLU A 47 -8.00 0.13 2.80
CA GLU A 47 -7.38 0.33 4.11
C GLU A 47 -5.90 -0.02 3.95
N ALA A 48 -5.01 0.86 4.43
CA ALA A 48 -3.70 0.40 4.90
C ALA A 48 -3.96 -0.38 6.19
N SER A 49 -4.52 -1.59 6.06
CA SER A 49 -4.98 -2.34 7.21
C SER A 49 -3.75 -2.68 8.04
N ARG A 50 -3.69 -2.16 9.28
CA ARG A 50 -2.68 -2.59 10.27
C ARG A 50 -2.57 -4.12 10.31
N ARG A 51 -3.69 -4.82 10.11
CA ARG A 51 -3.76 -6.28 9.99
C ARG A 51 -2.91 -6.85 8.86
N ASP A 52 -2.86 -6.21 7.70
CA ASP A 52 -2.08 -6.66 6.55
C ASP A 52 -0.59 -6.42 6.78
N PHE A 53 -0.22 -5.33 7.47
CA PHE A 53 1.14 -5.11 7.94
C PHE A 53 1.56 -6.15 8.99
N TYR A 54 0.71 -6.47 9.99
CA TYR A 54 1.03 -7.51 10.98
C TYR A 54 1.12 -8.90 10.35
N ARG A 55 0.29 -9.21 9.34
CA ARG A 55 0.40 -10.48 8.58
C ARG A 55 1.68 -10.53 7.75
N ALA A 56 2.03 -9.45 7.05
CA ALA A 56 3.30 -9.33 6.33
C ALA A 56 4.50 -9.44 7.28
N GLY A 57 4.40 -8.84 8.46
CA GLY A 57 5.36 -8.96 9.54
C GLY A 57 5.50 -10.39 10.03
N ALA A 58 4.39 -11.07 10.35
CA ALA A 58 4.42 -12.44 10.83
C ALA A 58 5.03 -13.41 9.79
N ILE A 59 4.64 -13.29 8.51
CA ILE A 59 5.20 -14.12 7.44
C ILE A 59 6.67 -13.77 7.20
N GLY A 60 7.00 -12.48 7.16
CA GLY A 60 8.37 -11.99 6.97
C GLY A 60 9.30 -12.41 8.11
N PHE A 61 8.80 -12.46 9.34
CA PHE A 61 9.55 -12.94 10.51
C PHE A 61 9.97 -14.40 10.35
N VAL A 62 9.02 -15.28 9.96
CA VAL A 62 9.30 -16.70 9.76
C VAL A 62 10.32 -16.89 8.63
N ILE A 63 10.14 -16.18 7.51
CA ILE A 63 11.06 -16.25 6.37
C ILE A 63 12.45 -15.75 6.76
N ALA A 64 12.53 -14.60 7.42
CA ALA A 64 13.80 -14.03 7.85
C ALA A 64 14.53 -14.94 8.85
N LEU A 65 13.79 -15.58 9.77
CA LEU A 65 14.35 -16.52 10.73
C LEU A 65 14.94 -17.75 10.03
N VAL A 66 14.20 -18.33 9.09
CA VAL A 66 14.65 -19.51 8.32
C VAL A 66 15.88 -19.18 7.47
N ILE A 67 15.85 -18.08 6.72
CA ILE A 67 16.96 -17.69 5.84
C ILE A 67 18.19 -17.32 6.67
N THR A 68 18.02 -16.52 7.73
CA THR A 68 19.16 -16.14 8.59
C THR A 68 19.75 -17.37 9.27
N GLY A 69 18.91 -18.28 9.79
CA GLY A 69 19.37 -19.53 10.39
C GLY A 69 20.14 -20.41 9.40
N LEU A 70 19.65 -20.53 8.16
CA LEU A 70 20.35 -21.24 7.09
C LEU A 70 21.69 -20.57 6.73
N MET A 71 21.72 -19.24 6.60
CA MET A 71 22.96 -18.51 6.28
C MET A 71 24.00 -18.65 7.38
N VAL A 72 23.61 -18.55 8.65
CA VAL A 72 24.50 -18.75 9.79
C VAL A 72 25.04 -20.18 9.81
N ALA A 73 24.18 -21.19 9.60
CA ALA A 73 24.59 -22.59 9.54
C ALA A 73 25.52 -22.88 8.35
N MET A 74 25.23 -22.33 7.16
CA MET A 74 26.08 -22.48 5.97
C MET A 74 27.45 -21.84 6.18
N PHE A 75 27.50 -20.65 6.77
CA PHE A 75 28.77 -19.95 7.03
C PHE A 75 29.61 -20.69 8.08
N ALA A 76 28.97 -21.18 9.16
CA ALA A 76 29.61 -22.03 10.16
C ALA A 76 30.19 -23.32 9.55
N ASN A 77 29.47 -23.94 8.59
CA ASN A 77 29.95 -25.15 7.91
C ASN A 77 31.03 -24.85 6.85
N ALA A 78 30.94 -23.71 6.14
CA ALA A 78 31.94 -23.30 5.15
C ALA A 78 33.31 -23.04 5.80
N GLN A 79 33.34 -22.44 6.99
CA GLN A 79 34.57 -22.26 7.76
C GLN A 79 35.19 -23.58 8.24
N ARG A 80 34.37 -24.60 8.51
CA ARG A 80 34.85 -25.94 8.88
C ARG A 80 35.49 -26.70 7.71
N MET A 81 35.12 -26.35 6.47
CA MET A 81 35.65 -27.01 5.27
C MET A 81 36.90 -26.35 4.69
N ASN A 82 37.22 -25.11 5.10
CA ASN A 82 38.40 -24.40 4.65
C ASN A 82 39.38 -24.25 5.82
N ILE A 83 40.34 -25.16 5.94
CA ILE A 83 41.78 -24.90 6.16
C ILE A 83 42.49 -26.22 6.47
N ASN A 84 43.41 -26.58 5.58
CA ASN A 84 44.54 -27.44 5.88
C ASN A 84 45.33 -26.84 7.06
N GLY A 85 45.13 -27.40 8.25
CA GLY A 85 46.15 -27.64 9.28
C GLY A 85 47.17 -26.54 9.60
N LEU A 86 46.72 -25.38 10.11
CA LEU A 86 47.45 -24.62 11.14
C LEU A 86 46.49 -23.54 11.68
N ASN A 87 45.94 -23.74 12.89
CA ASN A 87 45.15 -22.77 13.67
C ASN A 87 43.79 -22.33 13.07
N SER A 88 42.82 -23.25 13.00
CA SER A 88 41.42 -22.91 12.74
C SER A 88 40.67 -22.63 14.06
N GLN A 89 40.79 -21.42 14.60
CA GLN A 89 39.83 -20.96 15.62
C GLN A 89 38.50 -20.75 14.89
N PRO A 90 37.38 -21.39 15.30
CA PRO A 90 36.08 -21.10 14.71
C PRO A 90 35.82 -19.60 14.92
N ALA A 91 35.78 -18.83 13.83
CA ALA A 91 35.42 -17.44 13.91
C ALA A 91 33.90 -17.40 14.08
N ASP A 92 33.45 -17.56 15.33
CA ASP A 92 32.06 -17.45 15.70
C ASP A 92 31.50 -16.16 15.11
N ILE A 93 30.43 -16.28 14.33
CA ILE A 93 29.73 -15.10 13.81
C ILE A 93 29.26 -14.34 15.04
N PRO A 94 29.69 -13.07 15.23
CA PRO A 94 29.26 -12.32 16.38
C PRO A 94 27.74 -12.21 16.38
N VAL A 95 27.12 -12.39 17.55
CA VAL A 95 25.65 -12.36 17.68
C VAL A 95 25.05 -11.08 17.08
N TRP A 96 25.75 -9.96 17.20
CA TRP A 96 25.32 -8.69 16.62
C TRP A 96 25.28 -8.70 15.07
N VAL A 97 26.18 -9.42 14.39
CA VAL A 97 26.15 -9.58 12.92
C VAL A 97 24.92 -10.38 12.52
N ALA A 98 24.65 -11.49 13.21
CA ALA A 98 23.48 -12.31 12.95
C ALA A 98 22.17 -11.53 13.16
N LEU A 99 22.12 -10.69 14.20
CA LEU A 99 20.97 -9.81 14.46
C LEU A 99 20.80 -8.76 13.35
N LEU A 100 21.87 -8.11 12.90
CA LEU A 100 21.79 -7.13 11.81
C LEU A 100 21.31 -7.77 10.50
N LEU A 101 21.82 -8.95 10.17
CA LEU A 101 21.34 -9.73 9.01
C LEU A 101 19.86 -10.10 9.15
N PHE A 102 19.46 -10.55 10.34
CA PHE A 102 18.05 -10.85 10.62
C PHE A 102 17.15 -9.64 10.44
N PHE A 103 17.46 -8.50 11.08
CA PHE A 103 16.62 -7.31 11.04
C PHE A 103 16.55 -6.69 9.64
N SER A 104 17.68 -6.63 8.93
CA SER A 104 17.71 -6.11 7.56
C SER A 104 16.87 -6.97 6.62
N LEU A 105 17.04 -8.29 6.68
CA LEU A 105 16.26 -9.22 5.88
C LEU A 105 14.78 -9.18 6.24
N PHE A 106 14.46 -9.12 7.53
CA PHE A 106 13.09 -9.00 8.03
C PHE A 106 12.40 -7.77 7.45
N LEU A 107 13.03 -6.59 7.51
CA LEU A 107 12.47 -5.36 6.97
C LEU A 107 12.23 -5.45 5.46
N ILE A 108 13.20 -5.97 4.70
CA ILE A 108 13.09 -6.12 3.24
C ILE A 108 11.96 -7.08 2.88
N VAL A 109 11.90 -8.26 3.52
CA VAL A 109 10.89 -9.29 3.23
C VAL A 109 9.50 -8.82 3.65
N THR A 110 9.36 -8.22 4.84
CA THR A 110 8.08 -7.67 5.30
C THR A 110 7.61 -6.56 4.37
N TRP A 111 8.50 -5.67 3.92
CA TRP A 111 8.14 -4.62 2.95
C TRP A 111 7.70 -5.23 1.61
N ALA A 112 8.44 -6.19 1.06
CA ALA A 112 8.09 -6.84 -0.20
C ALA A 112 6.75 -7.58 -0.14
N ILE A 113 6.47 -8.30 0.96
CA ILE A 113 5.20 -8.99 1.17
C ILE A 113 4.07 -7.99 1.40
N TYR A 114 4.33 -6.92 2.15
CA TYR A 114 3.37 -5.86 2.39
C TYR A 114 2.95 -5.20 1.07
N GLU A 115 3.89 -4.90 0.18
CA GLU A 115 3.58 -4.31 -1.13
C GLU A 115 2.74 -5.26 -2.00
N GLN A 116 2.97 -6.57 -1.92
CA GLN A 116 2.14 -7.57 -2.61
C GLN A 116 0.74 -7.72 -2.00
N LEU A 117 0.62 -7.61 -0.67
CA LEU A 117 -0.65 -7.65 0.06
C LEU A 117 -1.46 -6.37 -0.14
N ARG A 118 -0.77 -5.24 -0.32
CA ARG A 118 -1.37 -3.95 -0.65
C ARG A 118 -1.91 -4.03 -2.07
N LEU A 119 -3.13 -4.56 -2.19
CA LEU A 119 -3.93 -4.53 -3.40
C LEU A 119 -4.36 -3.08 -3.66
N ALA A 120 -3.40 -2.26 -4.10
CA ALA A 120 -3.61 -0.93 -4.59
C ALA A 120 -4.19 -1.03 -5.99
N ILE A 121 -5.41 -0.54 -6.18
CA ILE A 121 -6.02 -0.45 -7.49
C ILE A 121 -5.84 1.00 -7.95
N ARG A 122 -5.14 1.18 -9.06
CA ARG A 122 -4.98 2.49 -9.68
C ARG A 122 -6.32 2.95 -10.26
N ILE A 123 -6.66 4.21 -10.09
CA ILE A 123 -7.94 4.77 -10.57
C ILE A 123 -8.05 4.70 -12.09
N SER A 124 -6.97 5.00 -12.82
CA SER A 124 -6.94 4.87 -14.27
C SER A 124 -7.38 3.48 -14.76
N ASP A 125 -6.91 2.41 -14.10
CA ASP A 125 -7.25 1.04 -14.50
C ASP A 125 -8.74 0.74 -14.32
N MET A 126 -9.41 1.39 -13.37
CA MET A 126 -10.85 1.27 -13.16
C MET A 126 -11.66 2.15 -14.13
N LEU A 127 -11.13 3.29 -14.55
CA LEU A 127 -11.78 4.18 -15.53
C LEU A 127 -11.74 3.60 -16.94
N ASP A 128 -10.61 3.00 -17.33
CA ASP A 128 -10.43 2.35 -18.64
C ASP A 128 -11.05 0.94 -18.67
N GLY A 129 -11.20 0.34 -17.49
CA GLY A 129 -11.80 -0.97 -17.28
C GLY A 129 -10.74 -2.07 -17.18
N ARG A 130 -10.80 -2.84 -16.08
CA ARG A 130 -9.81 -3.88 -15.77
C ARG A 130 -10.45 -5.25 -15.71
N GLU A 131 -9.76 -6.25 -16.26
CA GLU A 131 -10.11 -7.65 -16.08
C GLU A 131 -9.41 -8.28 -14.86
N PHE A 132 -10.19 -8.84 -13.95
CA PHE A 132 -9.72 -9.68 -12.85
C PHE A 132 -9.96 -11.15 -13.18
N LYS A 133 -8.90 -11.97 -13.18
CA LYS A 133 -8.97 -13.40 -13.52
C LYS A 133 -8.64 -14.27 -12.32
N HIS A 134 -9.55 -15.17 -11.93
CA HIS A 134 -9.38 -16.09 -10.80
C HIS A 134 -9.79 -17.53 -11.16
N LYS A 135 -9.17 -18.51 -10.48
CA LYS A 135 -9.47 -19.95 -10.67
C LYS A 135 -10.72 -20.42 -9.89
N SER A 136 -11.20 -19.62 -8.94
CA SER A 136 -12.31 -19.99 -8.04
C SER A 136 -13.44 -18.96 -8.10
N LEU A 137 -14.69 -19.45 -8.14
CA LEU A 137 -15.90 -18.64 -8.12
C LEU A 137 -16.05 -17.87 -6.80
N VAL A 138 -15.69 -18.49 -5.68
CA VAL A 138 -15.77 -17.85 -4.34
C VAL A 138 -14.83 -16.66 -4.25
N LEU A 139 -13.60 -16.81 -4.77
CA LEU A 139 -12.64 -15.72 -4.82
C LEU A 139 -13.11 -14.60 -5.77
N MET A 140 -13.76 -14.96 -6.88
CA MET A 140 -14.39 -13.98 -7.77
C MET A 140 -15.48 -13.21 -7.01
N ALA A 141 -16.46 -13.88 -6.39
CA ALA A 141 -17.53 -13.23 -5.66
C ALA A 141 -17.02 -12.30 -4.54
N ARG A 142 -15.93 -12.70 -3.86
CA ARG A 142 -15.23 -11.83 -2.88
C ARG A 142 -14.62 -10.61 -3.56
N ARG A 143 -13.99 -10.77 -4.72
CA ARG A 143 -13.39 -9.68 -5.50
C ARG A 143 -14.45 -8.71 -6.02
N GLU A 144 -15.61 -9.21 -6.43
CA GLU A 144 -16.75 -8.39 -6.83
C GLU A 144 -17.20 -7.46 -5.71
N ARG A 145 -17.37 -7.97 -4.48
CA ARG A 145 -17.68 -7.14 -3.31
C ARG A 145 -16.61 -6.10 -3.01
N GLN A 146 -15.33 -6.45 -3.19
CA GLN A 146 -14.23 -5.49 -3.03
C GLN A 146 -14.32 -4.36 -4.06
N VAL A 147 -14.57 -4.68 -5.34
CA VAL A 147 -14.74 -3.67 -6.42
C VAL A 147 -15.89 -2.72 -6.12
N ILE A 148 -17.01 -3.23 -5.61
CA ILE A 148 -18.13 -2.40 -5.16
C ILE A 148 -17.69 -1.47 -4.02
N GLY A 149 -16.95 -2.00 -3.03
CA GLY A 149 -16.37 -1.19 -1.95
C GLY A 149 -15.43 -0.09 -2.45
N TYR A 150 -14.60 -0.37 -3.46
CA TYR A 150 -13.73 0.64 -4.10
C TYR A 150 -14.57 1.71 -4.80
N GLY A 151 -15.69 1.33 -5.41
CA GLY A 151 -16.63 2.26 -6.04
C GLY A 151 -17.26 3.23 -5.04
N VAL A 152 -17.71 2.72 -3.88
CA VAL A 152 -18.26 3.56 -2.80
C VAL A 152 -17.18 4.50 -2.23
N ALA A 153 -15.98 3.99 -1.97
CA ALA A 153 -14.87 4.82 -1.48
C ALA A 153 -14.49 5.92 -2.48
N PHE A 154 -14.52 5.60 -3.78
CA PHE A 154 -14.25 6.58 -4.83
C PHE A 154 -15.35 7.65 -4.93
N LEU A 155 -16.62 7.26 -4.74
CA LEU A 155 -17.74 8.20 -4.72
C LEU A 155 -17.60 9.20 -3.58
N HIS A 156 -17.33 8.75 -2.35
CA HIS A 156 -17.08 9.66 -1.22
C HIS A 156 -15.85 10.55 -1.46
N PHE A 157 -14.83 10.02 -2.13
CA PHE A 157 -13.66 10.80 -2.49
C PHE A 157 -13.98 11.90 -3.51
N LEU A 158 -14.82 11.62 -4.52
CA LEU A 158 -15.29 12.62 -5.47
C LEU A 158 -16.19 13.68 -4.80
N GLU A 159 -17.09 13.28 -3.90
CA GLU A 159 -17.89 14.22 -3.10
C GLU A 159 -16.98 15.18 -2.31
N LYS A 160 -15.93 14.65 -1.68
CA LYS A 160 -14.94 15.47 -0.96
C LYS A 160 -14.14 16.40 -1.87
N LEU A 161 -13.79 15.97 -3.09
CA LEU A 161 -13.15 16.85 -4.07
C LEU A 161 -14.08 17.96 -4.55
N GLN A 162 -15.37 17.68 -4.67
CA GLN A 162 -16.36 18.69 -5.05
C GLN A 162 -16.54 19.72 -3.94
N ASP A 163 -16.63 19.28 -2.68
CA ASP A 163 -16.72 20.16 -1.51
C ASP A 163 -15.44 21.00 -1.30
N TRP A 164 -14.29 20.52 -1.77
CA TRP A 164 -12.99 21.21 -1.63
C TRP A 164 -12.92 22.55 -2.39
N GLU A 165 -13.75 22.74 -3.42
CA GLU A 165 -13.86 24.03 -4.14
C GLU A 165 -14.88 24.99 -3.52
N GLY A 166 -15.58 24.59 -2.46
CA GLY A 166 -16.36 25.52 -1.66
C GLY A 166 -15.43 26.59 -1.08
N THR A 167 -15.70 27.86 -1.38
CA THR A 167 -15.07 28.95 -0.63
C THR A 167 -15.55 28.78 0.80
N GLU A 168 -14.69 28.28 1.70
CA GLU A 168 -14.93 28.39 3.13
C GLU A 168 -14.94 29.89 3.44
N VAL A 169 -16.14 30.48 3.42
CA VAL A 169 -16.36 31.80 3.98
C VAL A 169 -16.23 31.61 5.48
N ILE A 170 -14.99 31.65 5.96
CA ILE A 170 -14.72 31.83 7.38
C ILE A 170 -15.28 33.21 7.69
N THR A 171 -16.50 33.25 8.21
CA THR A 171 -17.05 34.46 8.80
C THR A 171 -16.17 34.73 10.02
N LEU A 172 -15.21 35.64 9.86
CA LEU A 172 -14.41 36.18 10.94
C LEU A 172 -15.36 36.93 11.89
N GLY A 173 -16.00 36.19 12.79
CA GLY A 173 -16.75 36.73 13.91
C GLY A 173 -15.80 37.17 15.03
N GLU A 174 -16.32 37.94 15.98
CA GLU A 174 -15.59 38.50 17.14
C GLU A 174 -14.86 37.44 18.01
N GLU A 175 -15.12 36.16 17.77
CA GLU A 175 -14.56 35.00 18.47
C GLU A 175 -13.14 34.63 18.00
N HIS A 176 -12.68 35.19 16.87
CA HIS A 176 -11.29 35.03 16.42
C HIS A 176 -10.47 36.18 17.00
N GLU A 177 -9.80 35.95 18.14
CA GLU A 177 -8.88 36.93 18.72
C GLU A 177 -7.85 37.36 17.65
N PRO A 178 -7.73 38.66 17.35
CA PRO A 178 -6.74 39.13 16.40
C PRO A 178 -5.35 38.83 16.97
N ALA A 179 -4.62 37.92 16.33
CA ALA A 179 -3.19 37.69 16.58
C ALA A 179 -2.31 38.88 16.13
N LEU A 180 -2.87 40.09 16.06
CA LEU A 180 -2.16 41.31 15.71
C LEU A 180 -1.51 41.87 16.98
N ARG A 181 -0.35 41.34 17.35
CA ARG A 181 0.57 42.07 18.23
C ARG A 181 1.15 43.23 17.42
N LEU A 182 0.56 44.41 17.54
CA LEU A 182 1.20 45.66 17.17
C LEU A 182 2.41 45.85 18.10
N VAL A 183 3.59 45.42 17.64
CA VAL A 183 4.86 45.82 18.24
C VAL A 183 5.04 47.29 17.90
N THR A 184 4.63 48.16 18.82
CA THR A 184 5.02 49.55 18.76
C THR A 184 6.47 49.60 19.24
N ASP A 185 7.41 49.79 18.31
CA ASP A 185 8.78 50.18 18.66
C ASP A 185 8.73 51.63 19.17
N THR A 186 8.45 51.80 20.45
CA THR A 186 8.76 53.04 21.17
C THR A 186 10.25 53.03 21.52
N TYR A 187 11.10 53.26 20.52
CA TYR A 187 12.40 53.88 20.75
C TYR A 187 12.18 55.40 20.76
N ALA A 188 11.99 55.97 21.95
CA ALA A 188 12.13 57.41 22.16
C ALA A 188 13.57 57.67 22.63
N PRO A 189 14.43 58.35 21.83
CA PRO A 189 15.72 58.81 22.29
C PRO A 189 15.58 60.19 22.98
N ALA A 190 15.97 60.25 24.26
CA ALA A 190 16.76 61.32 24.90
C ALA A 190 16.86 61.05 26.41
#